data_AF-A0A969P4N1-F1
#
_entry.id   AF-A0A969P4N1-F1
#
_cell.length_a   1.000
_cell.length_b   1.000
_cell.length_c   1.000
_cell.angle_alpha   90.00
_cell.angle_beta   90.00
_cell.angle_gamma   90.00
#
_symmetry.space_group_name_H-M   'P 1'
#
loop_
_entity.id
_entity.type
_entity.pdbx_description
1 polymer ?
#
loop_
_entity_poly.entity_id
_entity_poly.type
_entity_poly.pdbx_seq_one_letter_code
_entity_poly.pdbx_strand_id
1 'polypeptide(L)'
;MTAETDALIDHYITSRQLPDSPDQCDDLFAELLANILRIETAPGRSKQTIRKDVDTLFRAASGEIVYLEIKYNDDHDTGKFVDINRKFIKTYAGLVNHLGITDITQLKPILYYFNSVKRWGPIYTPSTNVYRGAQLFDEYFETSFMDIDVYLRNLGDDEDIIAIFDDLYQLVRYKA
;
A
#
# COMPACT_ATOMS: atom_id res chain seq x y z
N MET A 1 -8.23 9.12 -12.11
CA MET A 1 -8.28 7.95 -13.03
C MET A 1 -9.54 8.01 -13.89
N THR A 2 -9.59 7.27 -14.98
CA THR A 2 -10.77 7.12 -15.85
C THR A 2 -11.78 6.12 -15.26
N ALA A 3 -13.04 6.20 -15.69
CA ALA A 3 -14.06 5.22 -15.30
C ALA A 3 -13.77 3.81 -15.84
N GLU A 4 -13.08 3.70 -16.98
CA GLU A 4 -12.65 2.43 -17.55
C GLU A 4 -11.62 1.74 -16.64
N THR A 5 -10.64 2.48 -16.13
CA THR A 5 -9.69 1.97 -15.13
C THR A 5 -10.38 1.56 -13.84
N ASP A 6 -11.33 2.36 -13.36
CA ASP A 6 -12.07 2.05 -12.14
C ASP A 6 -12.82 0.71 -12.28
N ALA A 7 -13.51 0.51 -13.40
CA ALA A 7 -14.21 -0.74 -13.74
C ALA A 7 -13.24 -1.92 -13.94
N LEU A 8 -12.08 -1.69 -14.58
CA LEU A 8 -11.04 -2.71 -14.76
C LEU A 8 -10.53 -3.23 -13.41
N ILE A 9 -10.25 -2.33 -12.46
CA ILE A 9 -9.77 -2.69 -11.13
C ILE A 9 -10.86 -3.43 -10.35
N ASP A 10 -12.11 -2.97 -10.41
CA ASP A 10 -13.22 -3.63 -9.71
C ASP A 10 -13.51 -5.02 -10.29
N HIS A 11 -13.37 -5.19 -11.61
CA HIS A 11 -13.46 -6.51 -12.25
C HIS A 11 -12.32 -7.43 -11.79
N TYR A 12 -11.07 -6.96 -11.79
CA TYR A 12 -9.93 -7.73 -11.29
C TYR A 12 -10.17 -8.21 -9.85
N ILE A 13 -10.51 -7.29 -8.94
CA ILE A 13 -10.78 -7.62 -7.54
C ILE A 13 -11.92 -8.62 -7.39
N THR A 14 -12.98 -8.51 -8.20
CA THR A 14 -14.12 -9.44 -8.17
C THR A 14 -13.72 -10.82 -8.68
N SER A 15 -13.01 -10.91 -9.81
CA SER A 15 -12.57 -12.18 -10.40
C SER A 15 -11.60 -12.94 -9.51
N ARG A 16 -10.83 -12.24 -8.67
CA ARG A 16 -9.94 -12.85 -7.66
C ARG A 16 -10.67 -13.45 -6.45
N GLN A 17 -11.96 -13.19 -6.29
CA GLN A 17 -12.80 -13.78 -5.23
C GLN A 17 -13.57 -15.03 -5.69
N LEU A 18 -13.53 -15.35 -6.98
CA LEU A 18 -14.27 -16.49 -7.54
C LEU A 18 -13.59 -17.83 -7.20
N PRO A 19 -14.35 -18.93 -7.04
CA PRO A 19 -13.80 -20.23 -6.66
C PRO A 19 -12.77 -20.83 -7.64
N ASP A 20 -12.80 -20.41 -8.91
CA ASP A 20 -11.93 -20.88 -9.99
C ASP A 20 -10.73 -19.96 -10.23
N SER A 21 -10.53 -18.95 -9.38
CA SER A 21 -9.39 -18.04 -9.51
C SER A 21 -8.06 -18.76 -9.24
N PRO A 22 -7.01 -18.56 -10.06
CA PRO A 22 -5.73 -19.23 -9.86
C PRO A 22 -5.07 -18.84 -8.53
N ASP A 23 -4.30 -19.73 -7.92
CA ASP A 23 -3.62 -19.44 -6.64
C ASP A 23 -2.55 -18.34 -6.76
N GLN A 24 -1.92 -18.23 -7.93
CA GLN A 24 -0.93 -17.19 -8.23
C GLN A 24 -1.62 -16.01 -8.95
N CYS A 25 -1.12 -14.80 -8.71
CA CYS A 25 -1.67 -13.58 -9.33
C CYS A 25 -0.63 -12.76 -10.08
N ASP A 26 0.62 -13.21 -10.19
CA ASP A 26 1.76 -12.47 -10.74
C ASP A 26 1.49 -11.96 -12.17
N ASP A 27 1.16 -12.86 -13.10
CA ASP A 27 0.89 -12.50 -14.49
C ASP A 27 -0.35 -11.61 -14.63
N LEU A 28 -1.42 -11.95 -13.90
CA LEU A 28 -2.68 -11.20 -13.93
C LEU A 28 -2.51 -9.79 -13.35
N PHE A 29 -1.69 -9.64 -12.31
CA PHE A 29 -1.39 -8.35 -11.70
C PHE A 29 -0.48 -7.53 -12.61
N ALA A 30 0.54 -8.13 -13.22
CA ALA A 30 1.39 -7.45 -14.20
C ALA A 30 0.56 -6.94 -15.40
N GLU A 31 -0.34 -7.76 -15.92
CA GLU A 31 -1.27 -7.39 -16.99
C GLU A 31 -2.20 -6.25 -16.56
N LEU A 32 -2.72 -6.30 -15.32
CA LEU A 32 -3.54 -5.22 -14.77
C LEU A 32 -2.79 -3.89 -14.75
N LEU A 33 -1.56 -3.86 -14.23
CA LEU A 33 -0.76 -2.64 -14.15
C LEU A 33 -0.44 -2.09 -15.56
N ALA A 34 -0.14 -2.96 -16.52
CA ALA A 34 0.11 -2.57 -17.91
C ALA A 34 -1.15 -1.99 -18.58
N ASN A 35 -2.32 -2.60 -18.33
CA ASN A 35 -3.58 -2.08 -18.84
C ASN A 35 -3.97 -0.74 -18.21
N ILE A 36 -3.76 -0.56 -16.90
CA ILE A 36 -3.93 0.73 -16.22
C ILE A 36 -3.05 1.79 -16.88
N LEU A 37 -1.78 1.50 -17.09
CA LEU A 37 -0.84 2.42 -17.74
C LEU A 37 -1.33 2.81 -19.13
N ARG A 38 -1.66 1.84 -19.98
CA ARG A 38 -2.18 2.05 -21.34
C ARG A 38 -3.44 2.92 -21.34
N ILE A 39 -4.36 2.68 -20.42
CA ILE A 39 -5.62 3.41 -20.33
C ILE A 39 -5.40 4.86 -19.85
N GLU A 40 -4.64 5.05 -18.77
CA GLU A 40 -4.49 6.36 -18.13
C GLU A 40 -3.59 7.33 -18.91
N THR A 41 -2.73 6.78 -19.78
CA THR A 41 -1.87 7.54 -20.70
C THR A 41 -2.54 7.85 -22.04
N ALA A 42 -3.68 7.21 -22.36
CA ALA A 42 -4.38 7.45 -23.62
C ALA A 42 -4.94 8.89 -23.69
N PRO A 43 -4.77 9.59 -24.84
CA PRO A 43 -5.25 10.95 -25.00
C PRO A 43 -6.78 11.02 -25.04
N GLY A 44 -7.33 12.17 -24.65
CA GLY A 44 -8.76 12.49 -24.82
C GLY A 44 -9.73 11.78 -23.86
N ARG A 45 -9.22 11.07 -22.84
CA ARG A 45 -10.08 10.41 -21.85
C ARG A 45 -10.47 11.33 -20.71
N SER A 46 -11.76 11.32 -20.36
CA SER A 46 -12.28 12.03 -19.18
C SER A 46 -11.75 11.35 -17.90
N LYS A 47 -11.06 12.14 -17.08
CA LYS A 47 -10.42 11.69 -15.84
C LYS A 47 -11.22 12.21 -14.66
N GLN A 48 -11.59 11.33 -13.75
CA GLN A 48 -12.21 11.70 -12.50
C GLN A 48 -11.16 12.36 -11.60
N THR A 49 -11.52 13.50 -11.02
CA THR A 49 -10.74 14.14 -9.95
C THR A 49 -11.21 13.56 -8.63
N ILE A 50 -10.34 12.79 -7.98
CA ILE A 50 -10.60 12.20 -6.68
C ILE A 50 -9.43 12.54 -5.76
N ARG A 51 -9.73 12.90 -4.51
CA ARG A 51 -8.71 13.03 -3.47
C ARG A 51 -8.45 11.64 -2.89
N LYS A 52 -7.18 11.26 -2.81
CA LYS A 52 -6.71 10.01 -2.21
C LYS A 52 -5.52 10.32 -1.32
N ASP A 53 -5.48 9.65 -0.18
CA ASP A 53 -4.30 9.68 0.69
C ASP A 53 -3.29 8.66 0.19
N VAL A 54 -2.02 9.07 0.22
CA VAL A 54 -0.88 8.24 -0.15
C VAL A 54 -0.02 8.14 1.12
N ASP A 55 0.17 6.93 1.63
CA ASP A 55 0.89 6.74 2.90
C ASP A 55 2.36 7.16 2.72
N THR A 56 3.04 6.66 1.69
CA THR A 56 4.41 7.07 1.34
C THR A 56 4.63 7.05 -0.17
N LEU A 57 5.37 8.05 -0.67
CA LEU A 57 5.85 8.13 -2.05
C LEU A 57 7.27 8.69 -2.05
N PHE A 58 8.23 7.96 -2.62
CA PHE A 58 9.61 8.40 -2.71
C PHE A 58 10.28 7.93 -3.99
N ARG A 59 11.43 8.50 -4.33
CA ARG A 59 12.27 8.04 -5.44
C ARG A 59 13.43 7.25 -4.86
N ALA A 60 13.59 6.01 -5.30
CA ALA A 60 14.71 5.16 -4.90
C ALA A 60 16.01 5.61 -5.59
N ALA A 61 17.16 5.17 -5.08
CA ALA A 61 18.47 5.46 -5.66
C ALA A 61 18.62 4.96 -7.11
N SER A 62 17.92 3.87 -7.46
CA SER A 62 17.78 3.32 -8.82
C SER A 62 17.07 4.28 -9.79
N GLY A 63 16.36 5.29 -9.28
CA GLY A 63 15.61 6.27 -10.05
C GLY A 63 14.11 5.95 -10.17
N GLU A 64 13.68 4.74 -9.83
CA GLU A 64 12.25 4.38 -9.82
C GLU A 64 11.49 5.09 -8.69
N ILE A 65 10.21 5.36 -8.91
CA ILE A 65 9.32 5.90 -7.88
C ILE A 65 8.69 4.73 -7.15
N VAL A 66 8.74 4.73 -5.83
CA VAL A 66 8.13 3.71 -4.98
C VAL A 66 6.93 4.31 -4.27
N TYR A 67 5.77 3.67 -4.43
CA TYR A 67 4.53 3.99 -3.74
C TYR A 67 4.25 2.89 -2.70
N LEU A 68 4.01 3.29 -1.45
CA LEU A 68 3.64 2.38 -0.38
C LEU A 68 2.19 2.62 0.08
N GLU A 69 1.44 1.53 0.25
CA GLU A 69 0.30 1.47 1.17
C GLU A 69 0.76 0.68 2.39
N ILE A 70 0.73 1.29 3.58
CA ILE A 70 1.31 0.74 4.80
C ILE A 70 0.20 0.20 5.70
N LYS A 71 0.42 -1.00 6.23
CA LYS A 71 -0.42 -1.63 7.25
C LYS A 71 0.46 -2.21 8.34
N TYR A 72 -0.03 -2.22 9.58
CA TYR A 72 0.73 -2.80 10.68
C TYR A 72 0.76 -4.33 10.59
N ASN A 73 -0.41 -4.96 10.43
CA ASN A 73 -0.57 -6.40 10.34
C ASN A 73 -1.17 -6.84 9.02
N ASP A 74 -0.81 -8.05 8.60
CA ASP A 74 -1.48 -8.82 7.55
C ASP A 74 -2.74 -9.54 8.11
N ASP A 75 -3.68 -8.79 8.69
CA ASP A 75 -4.92 -9.33 9.22
C ASP A 75 -6.05 -9.29 8.18
N HIS A 76 -6.36 -10.46 7.62
CA HIS A 76 -7.45 -10.61 6.64
C HIS A 76 -8.82 -10.64 7.32
N ASP A 77 -9.19 -9.55 7.98
CA ASP A 77 -10.61 -9.27 8.25
C ASP A 77 -11.30 -9.13 6.87
N THR A 78 -12.20 -10.05 6.54
CA THR A 78 -12.47 -10.48 5.14
C THR A 78 -12.92 -9.36 4.21
N GLY A 79 -13.65 -8.36 4.70
CA GLY A 79 -14.00 -7.16 3.93
C GLY A 79 -12.83 -6.18 3.77
N LYS A 80 -12.06 -5.97 4.85
CA LYS A 80 -10.93 -5.02 4.86
C LYS A 80 -9.83 -5.43 3.90
N PHE A 81 -9.56 -6.73 3.77
CA PHE A 81 -8.49 -7.20 2.90
C PHE A 81 -8.76 -6.91 1.42
N VAL A 82 -10.00 -7.13 0.96
CA VAL A 82 -10.44 -6.79 -0.40
C VAL A 82 -10.34 -5.29 -0.63
N ASP A 83 -10.83 -4.50 0.32
CA ASP A 83 -10.88 -3.05 0.23
C ASP A 83 -9.48 -2.42 0.22
N ILE A 84 -8.53 -2.96 1.00
CA ILE A 84 -7.13 -2.53 1.01
C ILE A 84 -6.50 -2.74 -0.38
N ASN A 85 -6.64 -3.94 -0.96
CA ASN A 85 -6.08 -4.21 -2.29
C ASN A 85 -6.75 -3.35 -3.37
N ARG A 86 -8.07 -3.14 -3.30
CA ARG A 86 -8.77 -2.22 -4.21
C ARG A 86 -8.25 -0.78 -4.06
N LYS A 87 -8.10 -0.27 -2.83
CA LYS A 87 -7.56 1.07 -2.56
C LYS A 87 -6.13 1.19 -3.09
N PHE A 88 -5.29 0.18 -2.82
CA PHE A 88 -3.90 0.12 -3.25
C PHE A 88 -3.76 0.28 -4.76
N ILE A 89 -4.49 -0.52 -5.54
CA ILE A 89 -4.45 -0.49 -7.01
C ILE A 89 -5.08 0.80 -7.58
N LYS A 90 -6.21 1.27 -7.01
CA LYS A 90 -6.84 2.55 -7.43
C LYS A 90 -5.92 3.74 -7.19
N THR A 91 -5.11 3.71 -6.13
CA THR A 91 -4.12 4.75 -5.82
C THR A 91 -2.95 4.71 -6.81
N TYR A 92 -2.43 3.52 -7.13
CA TYR A 92 -1.45 3.35 -8.21
C TYR A 92 -1.95 3.95 -9.54
N ALA A 93 -3.19 3.65 -9.95
CA ALA A 93 -3.79 4.21 -11.17
C ALA A 93 -3.88 5.75 -11.13
N GLY A 94 -4.19 6.33 -9.97
CA GLY A 94 -4.15 7.77 -9.77
C GLY A 94 -2.75 8.35 -9.95
N LEU A 95 -1.73 7.69 -9.39
CA LEU A 95 -0.33 8.12 -9.45
C LEU A 95 0.26 8.01 -10.85
N VAL A 96 -0.07 6.96 -11.62
CA VAL A 96 0.33 6.83 -13.04
C VAL A 96 0.01 8.12 -13.81
N ASN A 97 -1.19 8.63 -13.59
CA ASN A 97 -1.69 9.83 -14.24
C ASN A 97 -1.07 11.11 -13.67
N HIS A 98 -1.05 11.22 -12.33
CA HIS A 98 -0.57 12.41 -11.63
C HIS A 98 0.92 12.68 -11.86
N LEU A 99 1.73 11.62 -11.92
CA LEU A 99 3.18 11.70 -12.09
C LEU A 99 3.62 11.62 -13.56
N GLY A 100 2.68 11.43 -14.50
CA GLY A 100 2.99 11.28 -15.92
C GLY A 100 3.83 10.04 -16.23
N ILE A 101 3.52 8.92 -15.57
CA ILE A 101 4.20 7.64 -15.79
C ILE A 101 3.91 7.14 -17.20
N THR A 102 4.95 6.75 -17.92
CA THR A 102 4.86 6.25 -19.31
C THR A 102 5.38 4.82 -19.45
N ASP A 103 6.11 4.32 -18.45
CA ASP A 103 6.66 2.97 -18.41
C ASP A 103 6.38 2.33 -17.06
N ILE A 104 6.03 1.04 -17.06
CA ILE A 104 5.62 0.30 -15.86
C ILE A 104 6.76 0.19 -14.83
N THR A 105 8.03 0.26 -15.24
CA THR A 105 9.17 0.18 -14.31
C THR A 105 9.44 1.51 -13.61
N GLN A 106 8.79 2.61 -14.01
CA GLN A 106 8.99 3.92 -13.37
C GLN A 106 8.28 4.05 -12.02
N LEU A 107 7.22 3.27 -11.79
CA LEU A 107 6.43 3.32 -10.56
C LEU A 107 6.21 1.91 -10.00
N LYS A 108 6.84 1.60 -8.87
CA LYS A 108 6.69 0.34 -8.15
C LYS A 108 5.69 0.50 -7.00
N PRO A 109 4.49 -0.08 -7.10
CA PRO A 109 3.54 -0.11 -5.98
C PRO A 109 3.91 -1.25 -5.03
N ILE A 110 3.96 -1.00 -3.73
CA ILE A 110 4.23 -1.99 -2.69
C ILE A 110 3.15 -1.90 -1.60
N LEU A 111 2.50 -3.02 -1.32
CA LEU A 111 1.68 -3.18 -0.12
C LEU A 111 2.61 -3.63 1.01
N TYR A 112 2.87 -2.75 1.98
CA TYR A 112 3.85 -2.99 3.03
C TYR A 112 3.18 -3.33 4.36
N TYR A 113 3.58 -4.45 4.95
CA TYR A 113 3.21 -4.82 6.31
C TYR A 113 4.40 -4.64 7.25
N PHE A 114 4.19 -3.91 8.34
CA PHE A 114 5.25 -3.66 9.31
C PHE A 114 5.69 -4.95 10.02
N ASN A 115 4.76 -5.89 10.24
CA ASN A 115 5.09 -7.20 10.79
C ASN A 115 5.72 -8.14 9.73
N SER A 116 6.51 -9.11 10.18
CA SER A 116 7.12 -10.12 9.30
C SER A 116 6.24 -11.35 9.05
N VAL A 117 5.12 -11.47 9.77
CA VAL A 117 4.28 -12.67 9.77
C VAL A 117 3.40 -12.69 8.53
N LYS A 118 3.70 -13.63 7.62
CA LYS A 118 2.80 -13.96 6.51
C LYS A 118 1.63 -14.80 7.02
N ARG A 119 0.40 -14.29 6.90
CA ARG A 119 -0.80 -15.05 7.27
C ARG A 119 -1.47 -15.73 6.08
N TRP A 120 -1.35 -15.16 4.89
CA TRP A 120 -2.06 -15.66 3.70
C TRP A 120 -1.19 -15.61 2.44
N GLY A 121 -1.58 -16.40 1.44
CA GLY A 121 -1.00 -16.35 0.10
C GLY A 121 -1.39 -15.07 -0.66
N PRO A 122 -0.68 -14.74 -1.75
CA PRO A 122 -0.97 -13.57 -2.57
C PRO A 122 -2.27 -13.78 -3.38
N ILE A 123 -3.41 -13.32 -2.85
CA ILE A 123 -4.69 -13.43 -3.56
C ILE A 123 -4.82 -12.35 -4.64
N TYR A 124 -4.57 -11.08 -4.30
CA TYR A 124 -4.79 -9.93 -5.21
C TYR A 124 -3.50 -9.23 -5.64
N THR A 125 -2.43 -9.37 -4.87
CA THR A 125 -1.17 -8.68 -5.09
C THR A 125 -0.04 -9.70 -4.94
N PRO A 126 0.85 -9.85 -5.94
CA PRO A 126 1.88 -10.87 -5.93
C PRO A 126 2.93 -10.58 -4.86
N SER A 127 3.67 -11.61 -4.46
CA SER A 127 4.67 -11.47 -3.37
C SER A 127 5.78 -10.48 -3.72
N THR A 128 6.05 -10.27 -5.01
CA THR A 128 6.98 -9.25 -5.53
C THR A 128 6.54 -7.81 -5.24
N ASN A 129 5.27 -7.59 -4.89
CA ASN A 129 4.68 -6.30 -4.56
C ASN A 129 4.14 -6.27 -3.12
N VAL A 130 4.40 -7.30 -2.30
CA VAL A 130 4.00 -7.32 -0.89
C VAL A 130 5.22 -7.50 0.01
N TYR A 131 5.60 -6.44 0.69
CA TYR A 131 6.80 -6.39 1.53
C TYR A 131 6.42 -6.51 3.00
N ARG A 132 7.30 -7.09 3.81
CA ARG A 132 7.07 -7.37 5.22
C ARG A 132 8.30 -7.07 6.06
N GLY A 133 8.11 -6.49 7.24
CA GLY A 133 9.19 -6.21 8.20
C GLY A 133 10.41 -5.56 7.53
N ALA A 134 11.56 -6.21 7.63
CA ALA A 134 12.83 -5.66 7.15
C ALA A 134 12.93 -5.47 5.63
N GLN A 135 12.13 -6.17 4.81
CA GLN A 135 12.30 -6.18 3.35
C GLN A 135 12.34 -4.78 2.70
N LEU A 136 11.49 -3.87 3.17
CA LEU A 136 11.45 -2.50 2.65
C LEU A 136 12.71 -1.72 3.05
N PHE A 137 13.15 -1.89 4.29
CA PHE A 137 14.31 -1.21 4.85
C PHE A 137 15.58 -1.71 4.19
N ASP A 138 15.76 -3.02 4.11
CA ASP A 138 16.93 -3.66 3.49
C ASP A 138 17.08 -3.27 2.01
N GLU A 139 15.99 -3.02 1.29
CA GLU A 139 16.03 -2.64 -0.13
C GLU A 139 16.22 -1.14 -0.37
N TYR A 140 15.59 -0.27 0.44
CA TYR A 140 15.47 1.15 0.11
C TYR A 140 16.06 2.13 1.14
N PHE A 141 16.39 1.68 2.35
CA PHE A 141 16.76 2.58 3.45
C PHE A 141 18.10 2.19 4.07
N GLU A 142 18.87 3.20 4.49
CA GLU A 142 20.10 2.98 5.26
C GLU A 142 19.80 2.63 6.73
N THR A 143 18.64 3.07 7.22
CA THR A 143 18.16 2.77 8.58
C THR A 143 17.77 1.30 8.69
N SER A 144 18.23 0.62 9.75
CA SER A 144 17.82 -0.77 9.99
C SER A 144 16.37 -0.82 10.46
N PHE A 145 15.62 -1.80 9.96
CA PHE A 145 14.29 -2.12 10.51
C PHE A 145 14.37 -2.46 12.01
N MET A 146 15.47 -3.08 12.46
CA MET A 146 15.65 -3.45 13.86
C MET A 146 15.70 -2.22 14.76
N ASP A 147 16.34 -1.14 14.32
CA ASP A 147 16.42 0.10 15.11
C ASP A 147 15.02 0.69 15.32
N ILE A 148 14.19 0.65 14.29
CA ILE A 148 12.79 1.10 14.38
C ILE A 148 11.94 0.15 15.23
N ASP A 149 12.07 -1.16 15.04
CA ASP A 149 11.30 -2.16 15.81
C ASP A 149 11.61 -2.08 17.31
N VAL A 150 12.90 -1.94 17.67
CA VAL A 150 13.33 -1.75 19.06
C VAL A 150 12.76 -0.45 19.63
N TYR A 151 12.86 0.66 18.90
CA TYR A 151 12.31 1.94 19.34
C TYR A 151 10.80 1.86 19.59
N LEU A 152 10.03 1.30 18.63
CA LEU A 152 8.57 1.21 18.73
C LEU A 152 8.11 0.27 19.85
N ARG A 153 8.82 -0.82 20.12
CA ARG A 153 8.49 -1.74 21.23
C ARG A 153 8.69 -1.11 22.59
N ASN A 154 9.73 -0.29 22.73
CA ASN A 154 10.08 0.32 24.01
C ASN A 154 9.38 1.66 24.24
N LEU A 155 8.75 2.26 23.21
CA LEU A 155 8.06 3.54 23.31
C LEU A 155 6.95 3.55 24.37
N GLY A 156 6.26 2.41 24.55
CA GLY A 156 5.19 2.28 25.55
C GLY A 156 5.71 2.21 27.00
N ASP A 157 7.00 1.94 27.18
CA ASP A 157 7.67 1.84 28.47
C ASP A 157 8.49 3.10 28.80
N ASP A 158 8.45 4.11 27.92
CA ASP A 158 9.16 5.39 28.12
C ASP A 158 8.43 6.24 29.16
N GLU A 159 9.10 6.53 30.27
CA GLU A 159 8.53 7.27 31.41
C GLU A 159 8.04 8.66 31.03
N ASP A 160 8.70 9.35 30.10
CA ASP A 160 8.29 10.68 29.65
C ASP A 160 7.01 10.60 28.80
N ILE A 161 6.89 9.57 27.95
CA ILE A 161 5.68 9.32 27.15
C ILE A 161 4.50 8.96 28.03
N ILE A 162 4.71 8.10 29.04
CA ILE A 162 3.68 7.74 30.02
C ILE A 162 3.21 8.98 30.78
N ALA A 163 4.13 9.81 31.26
CA ALA A 163 3.80 11.03 31.98
C ALA A 163 2.94 12.00 31.14
N ILE A 164 3.26 12.17 29.85
CA ILE A 164 2.43 12.98 28.93
C ILE A 164 1.00 12.42 28.83
N PHE A 165 0.86 11.10 28.74
CA PHE A 165 -0.44 10.46 28.62
C PHE A 165 -1.26 10.59 29.91
N ASP A 166 -0.63 10.42 31.05
CA ASP A 166 -1.25 10.58 32.38
C ASP A 166 -1.70 12.02 32.61
N ASP A 167 -0.87 13.01 32.28
CA ASP A 167 -1.22 14.43 32.40
C ASP A 167 -2.42 14.79 31.52
N LEU A 168 -2.45 14.30 30.27
CA LEU A 168 -3.58 14.49 29.37
C LEU A 168 -4.86 13.85 29.92
N TYR A 169 -4.77 12.63 30.45
CA TYR A 169 -5.90 11.94 31.07
C TYR A 169 -6.44 12.72 32.25
N GLN A 170 -5.57 13.21 33.14
CA GLN A 170 -5.96 14.02 34.30
C GLN A 170 -6.66 15.32 33.88
N LEU A 171 -6.13 15.99 32.86
CA LEU A 171 -6.73 17.21 32.31
C LEU A 171 -8.15 16.96 31.80
N VAL A 172 -8.34 15.95 30.93
CA VAL A 172 -9.64 15.67 30.30
C VAL A 172 -10.65 15.13 31.31
N ARG A 173 -10.22 14.28 32.26
CA ARG A 173 -11.13 13.57 33.15
C ARG A 173 -11.59 14.40 34.35
N TYR A 174 -10.74 15.32 34.84
CA TYR A 174 -10.99 16.00 36.11
C TYR A 174 -10.92 17.53 36.05
N LYS A 175 -10.41 18.12 34.97
CA LYS A 175 -10.31 19.58 34.82
C LYS A 175 -11.19 20.15 33.68
N ALA A 176 -12.03 19.33 33.06
CA ALA A 176 -13.05 19.75 32.09
C ALA A 176 -14.36 20.13 32.77
#